data_AF-A0AA88R363-F1
#
_entry.id   AF-A0AA88R363-F1
#
_cell.length_a   1.000
_cell.length_b   1.000
_cell.length_c   1.000
_cell.angle_alpha   90.00
_cell.angle_beta   90.00
_cell.angle_gamma   90.00
#
_symmetry.space_group_name_H-M   'P 1'
#
loop_
_entity.id
_entity.type
_entity.pdbx_description
1 polymer ?
#
loop_
_entity_poly.entity_id
_entity_poly.type
_entity_poly.pdbx_seq_one_letter_code
_entity_poly.pdbx_strand_id
1 'polypeptide(L)'
;MDDGESIHGLFIGPHLGSNQGDEKSRIFYSLFKRALKGALSVFGFIACCFVWFNNTAYPSEFYGPTGPEASQAQAFTFLVRDQRLGANVGSAQGPTGLGFIN
;
A
#
# COMPACT_ATOMS: atom_id res chain seq x y z
N MET A 1 -8.51 -27.98 -1.30
CA MET A 1 -9.47 -27.38 -2.25
C MET A 1 -8.60 -26.57 -3.19
N ASP A 2 -7.90 -27.32 -4.02
CA ASP A 2 -6.70 -26.94 -4.75
C ASP A 2 -6.81 -27.65 -6.10
N ASP A 3 -7.74 -27.20 -6.94
CA ASP A 3 -8.13 -27.94 -8.13
C ASP A 3 -8.69 -26.95 -9.17
N GLY A 4 -7.87 -26.50 -10.12
CA GLY A 4 -8.43 -25.71 -11.23
C GLY A 4 -7.51 -25.03 -12.22
N GLU A 5 -6.18 -25.17 -12.14
CA GLU A 5 -5.33 -24.88 -13.28
C GLU A 5 -5.44 -26.04 -14.27
N SER A 6 -6.48 -26.04 -15.10
CA SER A 6 -6.52 -26.90 -16.29
C SER A 6 -6.75 -26.04 -17.50
N ILE A 7 -5.63 -25.72 -18.12
CA ILE A 7 -5.40 -25.54 -19.55
C ILE A 7 -6.18 -26.55 -20.41
N HIS A 8 -7.51 -26.47 -20.42
CA HIS A 8 -8.33 -27.09 -21.44
C HIS A 8 -8.33 -26.19 -22.68
N GLY A 9 -7.19 -26.20 -23.38
CA GLY A 9 -7.02 -25.70 -24.73
C GLY A 9 -7.69 -26.60 -25.76
N LEU A 10 -8.97 -26.95 -25.57
CA LEU A 10 -9.75 -27.64 -26.60
C LEU A 10 -10.68 -26.65 -27.29
N PHE A 11 -10.07 -25.86 -28.16
CA PHE A 11 -10.73 -25.03 -29.15
C PHE A 11 -11.41 -25.94 -30.19
N ILE A 12 -12.64 -26.38 -29.89
CA ILE A 12 -13.57 -26.94 -30.90
C ILE A 12 -14.55 -25.81 -31.23
N GLY A 13 -14.07 -24.83 -31.99
CA GLY A 13 -14.90 -23.88 -32.71
C GLY A 13 -14.97 -24.30 -34.18
N PRO A 14 -16.07 -24.02 -34.89
CA PRO A 14 -16.22 -24.40 -36.29
C PRO A 14 -15.05 -23.85 -37.11
N HIS A 15 -14.50 -24.69 -37.98
CA HIS A 15 -13.37 -24.42 -38.88
C HIS A 15 -13.77 -23.40 -39.96
N LEU A 16 -14.04 -22.16 -39.54
CA LEU A 16 -14.23 -21.01 -40.41
C LEU A 16 -12.89 -20.28 -40.47
N GLY A 17 -12.35 -20.12 -41.69
CA GLY A 17 -11.04 -19.53 -41.92
C GLY A 17 -10.86 -18.24 -41.12
N SER A 18 -9.89 -18.25 -40.19
CA SER A 18 -9.53 -17.10 -39.39
C SER A 18 -8.91 -16.06 -40.31
N ASN A 19 -9.65 -14.98 -40.60
CA ASN A 19 -9.07 -13.83 -41.27
C ASN A 19 -7.96 -13.28 -40.38
N GLN A 20 -6.79 -13.00 -40.95
CA GLN A 20 -5.60 -12.45 -40.26
C GLN A 20 -5.93 -11.22 -39.37
N GLY A 21 -7.01 -10.49 -39.68
CA GLY A 21 -7.52 -9.36 -38.88
C GLY A 21 -8.18 -9.75 -37.55
N ASP A 22 -8.83 -10.91 -37.46
CA ASP A 22 -9.44 -11.39 -36.21
C ASP A 22 -8.38 -11.84 -35.20
N GLU A 23 -7.32 -12.50 -35.68
CA GLU A 23 -6.23 -12.94 -34.83
C GLU A 23 -5.46 -11.76 -34.21
N LYS A 24 -5.16 -10.73 -35.02
CA LYS A 24 -4.51 -9.50 -34.54
C LYS A 24 -5.34 -8.80 -33.46
N SER A 25 -6.66 -8.75 -33.63
CA SER A 25 -7.58 -8.17 -32.65
C SER A 25 -7.64 -8.97 -31.34
N ARG A 26 -7.62 -10.31 -31.42
CA ARG A 26 -7.57 -11.20 -30.24
C ARG A 26 -6.27 -11.07 -29.48
N ILE A 27 -5.14 -11.02 -30.18
CA ILE A 27 -3.81 -10.81 -29.58
C ILE A 27 -3.76 -9.43 -28.91
N PHE A 28 -4.24 -8.39 -29.60
CA PHE A 28 -4.29 -7.03 -29.05
C PHE A 28 -5.12 -6.96 -27.76
N TYR A 29 -6.34 -7.52 -27.76
CA TYR A 29 -7.18 -7.58 -26.56
C TYR A 29 -6.54 -8.38 -25.41
N SER A 30 -5.84 -9.47 -25.73
CA SER A 30 -5.11 -10.27 -24.73
C SER A 30 -3.98 -9.48 -24.09
N LEU A 31 -3.17 -8.79 -24.91
CA LEU A 31 -2.07 -7.94 -24.43
C LEU A 31 -2.59 -6.76 -23.62
N PHE A 32 -3.64 -6.10 -24.10
CA PHE A 32 -4.30 -4.99 -23.40
C PHE A 32 -4.84 -5.43 -22.03
N LYS A 33 -5.51 -6.59 -21.98
CA LYS A 33 -6.03 -7.15 -20.72
C LYS A 33 -4.91 -7.52 -19.74
N ARG A 34 -3.76 -7.97 -20.22
CA ARG A 34 -2.58 -8.25 -19.37
C ARG A 34 -1.95 -6.95 -18.85
N ALA A 35 -1.84 -5.93 -19.69
CA ALA A 35 -1.32 -4.62 -19.30
C ALA A 35 -2.18 -3.95 -18.21
N LEU A 36 -3.51 -4.00 -18.35
CA LEU A 36 -4.45 -3.48 -17.35
C LEU A 36 -4.27 -4.14 -15.97
N LYS A 37 -4.08 -5.46 -15.93
CA LYS A 37 -3.84 -6.19 -14.65
C LYS A 37 -2.57 -5.71 -13.95
N GLY A 38 -1.49 -5.52 -14.70
CA GLY A 38 -0.24 -4.98 -14.15
C GLY A 38 -0.40 -3.55 -13.63
N ALA A 39 -1.06 -2.69 -14.42
CA ALA A 39 -1.31 -1.30 -14.04
C ALA A 39 -2.12 -1.20 -12.75
N LEU A 40 -3.21 -1.96 -12.62
CA LEU A 40 -4.06 -1.95 -11.42
C LEU A 40 -3.33 -2.43 -10.17
N SER A 41 -2.43 -3.41 -10.29
CA SER A 41 -1.59 -3.86 -9.18
C SER A 41 -0.70 -2.74 -8.64
N VAL A 42 -0.03 -2.01 -9.55
CA VAL A 42 0.84 -0.88 -9.17
C VAL A 42 0.03 0.28 -8.58
N PHE A 43 -1.12 0.61 -9.16
CA PHE A 43 -2.01 1.64 -8.59
C PHE A 43 -2.49 1.26 -7.19
N GLY A 44 -2.87 0.00 -6.95
CA GLY A 44 -3.28 -0.48 -5.63
C GLY A 44 -2.15 -0.42 -4.61
N PHE A 45 -0.92 -0.77 -4.99
CA PHE A 45 0.24 -0.67 -4.11
C PHE A 45 0.54 0.78 -3.72
N ILE A 46 0.52 1.70 -4.69
CA ILE A 46 0.73 3.14 -4.43
C ILE A 46 -0.38 3.68 -3.51
N ALA A 47 -1.64 3.31 -3.77
CA ALA A 47 -2.76 3.73 -2.92
C ALA A 47 -2.61 3.26 -1.46
N CYS A 48 -2.11 2.02 -1.25
CA CYS A 48 -1.81 1.49 0.08
C CYS A 48 -0.77 2.34 0.82
N CYS A 49 0.32 2.74 0.14
CA CYS A 49 1.31 3.64 0.73
C CYS A 49 0.74 5.02 1.05
N PHE A 50 -0.14 5.55 0.19
CA PHE A 50 -0.76 6.86 0.40
C PHE A 50 -1.67 6.87 1.63
N VAL A 51 -2.58 5.90 1.77
CA VAL A 51 -3.49 5.87 2.92
C VAL A 51 -2.74 5.66 4.24
N TRP A 52 -1.62 4.93 4.21
CA TRP A 52 -0.89 4.61 5.43
C TRP A 52 0.03 5.74 5.94
N PHE A 53 0.54 6.58 5.04
CA PHE A 53 1.55 7.60 5.39
C PHE A 53 1.14 9.05 5.10
N ASN A 54 0.17 9.31 4.22
CA ASN A 54 -0.13 10.66 3.77
C ASN A 54 -1.33 11.26 4.51
N ASN A 55 -1.06 12.15 5.46
CA ASN A 55 -2.07 12.88 6.23
C ASN A 55 -2.61 14.16 5.55
N THR A 56 -2.16 14.50 4.34
CA THR A 56 -2.63 15.71 3.62
C THR A 56 -3.82 15.39 2.72
N ALA A 57 -3.69 14.37 1.87
CA ALA A 57 -4.78 13.87 1.04
C ALA A 57 -5.73 12.97 1.85
N TYR A 58 -5.26 12.36 2.94
CA TYR A 58 -6.08 11.63 3.90
C TYR A 58 -5.95 12.26 5.29
N PRO A 59 -6.71 13.34 5.57
CA PRO A 59 -6.58 14.05 6.82
C PRO A 59 -6.93 13.18 8.04
N SER A 60 -6.08 13.25 9.06
CA SER A 60 -6.17 12.42 10.27
C SER A 60 -7.43 12.68 11.10
N GLU A 61 -8.11 13.81 10.88
CA GLU A 61 -9.41 14.13 11.47
C GLU A 61 -10.54 13.21 10.98
N PHE A 62 -10.43 12.72 9.74
CA PHE A 62 -11.44 11.86 9.12
C PHE A 62 -11.01 10.39 9.10
N TYR A 63 -9.70 10.13 9.02
CA TYR A 63 -9.15 8.78 8.84
C TYR A 63 -8.35 8.27 10.05
N GLY A 64 -8.25 9.07 11.11
CA GLY A 64 -7.43 8.76 12.27
C GLY A 64 -5.94 9.02 12.02
N PRO A 65 -5.12 9.06 13.09
CA PRO A 65 -3.69 9.30 12.95
C PRO A 65 -3.01 8.13 12.25
N THR A 66 -2.07 8.43 11.36
CA THR A 66 -1.16 7.42 10.79
C THR A 66 -0.30 6.80 11.89
N GLY A 67 0.26 5.61 11.65
CA GLY A 67 1.13 4.93 12.61
C GLY A 67 2.29 5.81 13.12
N PRO A 68 3.02 6.52 12.23
CA PRO A 68 4.04 7.48 12.65
C PRO A 68 3.49 8.63 13.52
N GLU A 69 2.33 9.19 13.18
CA GLU A 69 1.72 10.27 13.98
C GLU A 69 1.30 9.80 15.37
N ALA A 70 0.72 8.61 15.48
CA ALA A 70 0.29 8.04 16.76
C ALA A 70 1.48 7.80 17.70
N SER A 71 2.59 7.26 17.18
CA SER A 71 3.81 7.02 17.98
C SER A 71 4.48 8.32 18.42
N GLN A 72 4.49 9.36 17.59
CA GLN A 72 4.99 10.68 17.97
C GLN A 72 4.08 11.35 19.02
N ALA A 73 2.76 11.29 18.85
CA ALA A 73 1.80 11.86 19.80
C ALA A 73 1.89 11.17 21.19
N GLN A 74 2.13 9.87 21.21
CA GLN A 74 2.38 9.14 22.44
C GLN A 74 3.67 9.61 23.13
N ALA A 75 4.79 9.71 22.39
CA ALA A 75 6.05 10.21 22.93
C ALA A 75 5.90 11.64 23.47
N PHE A 76 5.18 12.51 22.74
CA PHE A 76 4.90 13.87 23.16
C PHE A 76 4.05 13.93 24.43
N THR A 77 3.07 13.04 24.58
CA THR A 77 2.26 12.95 25.79
C THR A 77 3.12 12.68 27.03
N PHE A 78 4.06 11.75 26.94
CA PHE A 78 4.99 11.46 28.04
C PHE A 78 5.96 12.60 28.30
N LEU A 79 6.48 13.23 27.24
CA LEU A 79 7.37 14.39 27.33
C LEU A 79 6.70 15.55 28.08
N VAL A 80 5.50 15.96 27.67
CA VAL A 80 4.76 17.06 28.32
C VAL A 80 4.42 16.69 29.77
N ARG A 81 4.05 15.43 30.01
CA ARG A 81 3.79 14.92 31.35
C ARG A 81 5.04 15.02 32.24
N ASP A 82 6.20 14.63 31.75
CA ASP A 82 7.45 14.66 32.53
C ASP A 82 7.96 16.10 32.77
N GLN A 83 7.82 16.99 31.79
CA GLN A 83 8.07 18.42 31.99
C GLN A 83 7.19 19.01 33.08
N ARG A 84 5.89 18.66 33.10
CA ARG A 84 4.94 19.12 34.11
C ARG A 84 5.24 18.57 35.52
N LEU A 85 5.83 17.38 35.61
CA LEU A 85 6.28 16.80 36.87
C LEU A 85 7.66 17.34 37.32
N GLY A 86 8.24 18.29 36.59
CA GLY A 86 9.49 18.97 36.95
C GLY A 86 10.76 18.28 36.44
N ALA A 87 10.64 17.28 35.57
CA ALA A 87 11.80 16.64 34.94
C ALA A 87 12.40 17.55 33.87
N ASN A 88 13.72 17.74 33.90
CA ASN A 88 14.44 18.38 32.80
C ASN A 88 14.61 17.39 31.65
N VAL A 89 13.60 17.31 30.79
CA VAL A 89 13.57 16.38 29.65
C VAL A 89 14.72 16.60 28.66
N GLY A 90 15.32 17.80 28.61
CA GLY A 90 16.44 18.12 27.71
C GLY A 90 17.79 17.56 28.15
N SER A 91 17.94 17.25 29.43
CA SER A 91 19.14 16.61 30.00
C SER A 91 18.88 15.22 30.56
N ALA A 92 17.66 14.70 30.40
CA ALA A 92 17.30 13.36 30.84
C ALA A 92 17.97 12.33 29.93
N GLN A 93 18.89 11.54 30.49
CA GLN A 93 19.53 10.43 29.78
C GLN A 93 18.75 9.14 30.06
N GLY A 94 18.40 8.42 29.00
CA GLY A 94 17.70 7.15 29.10
C GLY A 94 18.61 6.00 29.56
N PRO A 95 18.04 4.84 29.92
CA PRO A 95 18.80 3.67 30.38
C PRO A 95 19.84 3.13 29.38
N THR A 96 19.70 3.46 28.09
CA THR A 96 20.61 3.06 27.01
C THR A 96 21.75 4.06 26.78
N GLY A 97 21.82 5.15 27.54
CA GLY A 97 22.82 6.19 27.38
C GLY A 97 22.51 7.24 26.30
N LEU A 98 21.41 7.09 25.56
CA LEU A 98 20.88 8.11 24.64
C LEU A 98 20.04 9.16 25.39
N GLY A 99 19.92 10.36 24.82
CA GLY A 99 19.01 11.38 25.33
C GLY A 99 17.56 10.91 25.20
N PHE A 100 16.72 11.21 26.20
CA PHE A 100 15.30 10.82 26.18
C PHE A 100 14.51 11.46 25.03
N ILE A 101 15.04 12.54 24.44
CA ILE A 101 14.36 13.37 23.42
C ILE A 101 15.24 13.69 22.18
N ASN A 102 16.38 13.03 21.97
CA ASN A 102 17.24 13.35 20.81
C ASN A 102 16.70 12.77 19.50
#